data_AF-U1PET0-F1
#
_entry.id   AF-U1PET0-F1
#
_cell.length_a   1.000
_cell.length_b   1.000
_cell.length_c   1.000
_cell.angle_alpha   90.00
_cell.angle_beta   90.00
_cell.angle_gamma   90.00
#
_symmetry.space_group_name_H-M   'P 1'
#
loop_
_entity.id
_entity.type
_entity.pdbx_description
1 polymer ?
#
loop_
_entity_poly.entity_id
_entity_poly.type
_entity_poly.pdbx_seq_one_letter_code
_entity_poly.pdbx_strand_id
1 'polypeptide(L)'
;MDGFEIHVADTLSPTLLEKQDGSTGSEGEQSSLEQFAAYNGRAQSFIEDRNEVDRIKDQETFDVVVANPPYVRIQNLSGVKDEYSVRCASVIKNFDIYVPFIERGLEWLTEDGKLTYICPDRLLTNDYAQKIRDQFAEEPISQLLDFKDTEVFDAATPYPCIFCVDRERELADNRVQYARFADEREEILEEIYHLDQWGTPEGVTEYDLFLYPQKELQVDNQDGYLASWKPMG
;
A
#
# COMPACT_ATOMS: atom_id res chain seq x y z
N MET A 1 7.37 -11.21 -28.64
CA MET A 1 7.11 -10.33 -27.48
C MET A 1 5.91 -10.93 -26.83
N ASP A 2 6.14 -11.72 -25.79
CA ASP A 2 5.03 -12.19 -24.95
C ASP A 2 4.39 -10.94 -24.34
N GLY A 3 3.07 -10.86 -24.42
CA GLY A 3 2.32 -9.70 -23.95
C GLY A 3 2.39 -9.61 -22.43
N PHE A 4 2.46 -8.41 -21.89
CA PHE A 4 2.24 -8.19 -20.45
C PHE A 4 0.76 -8.36 -20.15
N GLU A 5 0.44 -9.14 -19.12
CA GLU A 5 -0.92 -9.31 -18.63
C GLU A 5 -1.14 -8.38 -17.44
N ILE A 6 -2.17 -7.53 -17.50
CA ILE A 6 -2.49 -6.58 -16.44
C ILE A 6 -3.72 -7.10 -15.70
N HIS A 7 -3.54 -7.44 -14.44
CA HIS A 7 -4.61 -7.87 -13.55
C HIS A 7 -5.00 -6.70 -12.63
N VAL A 8 -6.19 -6.12 -12.83
CA VAL A 8 -6.69 -5.02 -11.99
C VAL A 8 -7.49 -5.60 -10.84
N ALA A 9 -6.92 -5.53 -9.65
CA ALA A 9 -7.56 -5.97 -8.42
C ALA A 9 -8.18 -4.81 -7.65
N ASP A 10 -9.49 -4.62 -7.75
CA ASP A 10 -10.20 -3.80 -6.75
C ASP A 10 -10.31 -4.63 -5.47
N THR A 11 -9.51 -4.26 -4.47
CA THR A 11 -9.46 -4.96 -3.19
C THR A 11 -10.63 -4.67 -2.26
N LEU A 12 -11.62 -3.88 -2.70
CA LEU A 12 -12.79 -3.50 -1.92
C LEU A 12 -14.11 -3.87 -2.59
N SER A 13 -14.40 -5.18 -2.68
CA SER A 13 -15.77 -5.71 -2.71
C SER A 13 -15.78 -7.23 -2.51
N PRO A 14 -16.57 -7.78 -1.59
CA PRO A 14 -16.29 -7.97 -0.19
C PRO A 14 -15.90 -9.43 0.13
N THR A 15 -14.61 -9.74 0.26
CA THR A 15 -14.15 -11.04 0.80
C THR A 15 -14.50 -11.20 2.30
N LEU A 16 -15.01 -10.14 2.94
CA LEU A 16 -15.35 -10.08 4.35
C LEU A 16 -16.85 -10.16 4.66
N LEU A 17 -17.73 -9.97 3.66
CA LEU A 17 -19.17 -10.20 3.85
C LEU A 17 -19.53 -11.68 3.69
N GLU A 18 -18.77 -12.43 2.90
CA GLU A 18 -19.05 -13.85 2.58
C GLU A 18 -18.95 -14.81 3.79
N LYS A 19 -18.43 -14.37 4.95
CA LYS A 19 -18.34 -15.22 6.15
C LYS A 19 -19.19 -14.79 7.34
N GLN A 20 -19.86 -13.63 7.29
CA GLN A 20 -20.68 -13.17 8.42
C GLN A 20 -22.15 -13.60 8.36
N ASP A 21 -22.66 -14.08 7.23
CA ASP A 21 -24.02 -14.64 7.14
C ASP A 21 -24.04 -16.17 7.36
N GLY A 22 -23.57 -16.56 8.55
CA GLY A 22 -23.76 -17.90 9.12
C GLY A 22 -25.14 -18.12 9.75
N SER A 23 -26.09 -17.19 9.60
CA SER A 23 -27.48 -17.40 10.02
C SER A 23 -28.41 -16.48 9.25
N THR A 24 -29.20 -17.07 8.34
CA THR A 24 -30.29 -16.46 7.54
C THR A 24 -29.86 -15.40 6.53
N GLY A 25 -29.46 -15.83 5.32
CA GLY A 25 -29.27 -14.87 4.22
C GLY A 25 -28.78 -15.36 2.86
N SER A 26 -28.46 -16.63 2.61
CA SER A 26 -27.81 -17.03 1.34
C SER A 26 -28.63 -16.73 0.08
N GLU A 27 -29.96 -16.63 0.19
CA GLU A 27 -30.84 -16.24 -0.93
C GLU A 27 -30.90 -14.72 -1.15
N GLY A 28 -30.59 -13.89 -0.15
CA GLY A 28 -30.65 -12.43 -0.21
C GLY A 28 -29.40 -11.77 -0.81
N GLU A 29 -28.22 -12.35 -0.57
CA GLU A 29 -26.94 -11.87 -1.08
C GLU A 29 -26.69 -12.28 -2.54
N GLN A 30 -27.03 -13.53 -2.90
CA GLN A 30 -27.13 -13.93 -4.30
C GLN A 30 -28.15 -13.07 -5.04
N SER A 31 -29.31 -12.78 -4.43
CA SER A 31 -30.32 -11.91 -5.02
C SER A 31 -29.84 -10.47 -5.25
N SER A 32 -28.91 -9.93 -4.46
CA SER A 32 -28.46 -8.53 -4.60
C SER A 32 -27.31 -8.40 -5.61
N LEU A 33 -26.41 -9.39 -5.69
CA LEU A 33 -25.41 -9.50 -6.77
C LEU A 33 -26.06 -9.85 -8.12
N GLU A 34 -27.07 -10.72 -8.13
CA GLU A 34 -27.86 -11.04 -9.32
C GLU A 34 -28.70 -9.83 -9.79
N GLN A 35 -29.27 -9.06 -8.86
CA GLN A 35 -29.96 -7.80 -9.18
C GLN A 35 -29.01 -6.73 -9.74
N PHE A 36 -27.75 -6.69 -9.28
CA PHE A 36 -26.71 -5.80 -9.81
C PHE A 36 -26.22 -6.25 -11.20
N ALA A 37 -25.96 -7.56 -11.37
CA ALA A 37 -25.60 -8.16 -12.66
C ALA A 37 -26.70 -7.99 -13.72
N ALA A 38 -27.97 -8.02 -13.31
CA ALA A 38 -29.12 -7.77 -14.18
C ALA A 38 -29.28 -6.29 -14.60
N TYR A 39 -28.54 -5.36 -13.98
CA TYR A 39 -28.70 -3.91 -14.19
C TYR A 39 -27.97 -3.40 -15.45
N ASN A 40 -26.87 -4.03 -15.88
CA ASN A 40 -26.23 -3.88 -17.20
C ASN A 40 -25.03 -4.84 -17.37
N GLY A 41 -24.62 -5.11 -18.62
CA GLY A 41 -23.50 -6.02 -18.93
C GLY A 41 -22.13 -5.61 -18.36
N ARG A 42 -21.96 -4.41 -17.81
CA ARG A 42 -20.73 -4.03 -17.09
C ARG A 42 -20.67 -4.66 -15.71
N ALA A 43 -21.80 -4.75 -15.00
CA ALA A 43 -21.85 -5.38 -13.68
C ALA A 43 -21.47 -6.87 -13.72
N GLN A 44 -21.82 -7.56 -14.80
CA GLN A 44 -21.42 -8.95 -15.02
C GLN A 44 -19.93 -9.08 -15.31
N SER A 45 -19.36 -8.20 -16.15
CA SER A 45 -17.89 -8.09 -16.35
C SER A 45 -17.18 -7.86 -15.03
N PHE A 46 -17.63 -6.92 -14.19
CA PHE A 46 -17.02 -6.65 -12.88
C PHE A 46 -17.02 -7.87 -11.95
N ILE A 47 -18.08 -8.70 -11.95
CA ILE A 47 -18.14 -9.90 -11.11
C ILE A 47 -17.23 -11.00 -11.66
N GLU A 48 -17.18 -11.16 -12.98
CA GLU A 48 -16.31 -12.12 -13.66
C GLU A 48 -14.83 -11.74 -13.47
N ASP A 49 -14.47 -10.47 -13.71
CA ASP A 49 -13.15 -9.89 -13.46
C ASP A 49 -12.75 -10.10 -11.99
N ARG A 50 -13.67 -9.89 -11.04
CA ARG A 50 -13.41 -10.12 -9.61
C ARG A 50 -13.10 -11.60 -9.30
N ASN A 51 -13.93 -12.52 -9.78
CA ASN A 51 -13.76 -13.95 -9.49
C ASN A 51 -12.53 -14.56 -10.20
N GLU A 52 -12.10 -13.95 -11.30
CA GLU A 52 -10.86 -14.27 -11.99
C GLU A 52 -9.66 -13.75 -11.19
N VAL A 53 -9.70 -12.48 -10.80
CA VAL A 53 -8.70 -11.86 -9.94
C VAL A 53 -8.51 -12.62 -8.63
N ASP A 54 -9.58 -13.04 -7.96
CA ASP A 54 -9.48 -13.79 -6.69
C ASP A 54 -8.84 -15.17 -6.88
N ARG A 55 -9.03 -15.82 -8.04
CA ARG A 55 -8.37 -17.09 -8.36
C ARG A 55 -6.88 -16.91 -8.63
N ILE A 56 -6.53 -15.87 -9.38
CA ILE A 56 -5.13 -15.58 -9.75
C ILE A 56 -4.34 -15.17 -8.50
N LYS A 57 -4.91 -14.33 -7.64
CA LYS A 57 -4.28 -13.88 -6.39
C LYS A 57 -3.89 -15.00 -5.43
N ASP A 58 -4.61 -16.11 -5.40
CA ASP A 58 -4.27 -17.21 -4.47
C ASP A 58 -3.30 -18.24 -5.08
N GLN A 59 -2.94 -18.10 -6.37
CA GLN A 59 -2.20 -19.12 -7.12
C GLN A 59 -0.97 -18.59 -7.86
N GLU A 60 -0.89 -17.29 -8.10
CA GLU A 60 0.13 -16.67 -8.95
C GLU A 60 0.94 -15.61 -8.20
N THR A 61 2.14 -15.36 -8.70
CA THR A 61 2.97 -14.20 -8.34
C THR A 61 3.06 -13.26 -9.54
N PHE A 62 3.44 -12.00 -9.29
CA PHE A 62 3.43 -10.94 -10.30
C PHE A 62 4.78 -10.22 -10.32
N ASP A 63 5.25 -9.90 -11.53
CA ASP A 63 6.45 -9.08 -11.73
C ASP A 63 6.25 -7.65 -11.24
N VAL A 64 5.00 -7.15 -11.27
CA VAL A 64 4.64 -5.79 -10.87
C VAL A 64 3.36 -5.81 -10.05
N VAL A 65 3.40 -5.21 -8.86
CA VAL A 65 2.23 -5.00 -8.00
C VAL A 65 2.05 -3.50 -7.73
N VAL A 66 0.91 -2.94 -8.11
CA VAL A 66 0.58 -1.53 -7.82
C VAL A 66 -0.77 -1.45 -7.11
N ALA A 67 -0.84 -0.72 -6.00
CA ALA A 67 -2.09 -0.61 -5.24
C ALA A 67 -2.30 0.75 -4.55
N ASN A 68 -3.58 1.11 -4.43
CA ASN A 68 -4.09 2.13 -3.51
C ASN A 68 -5.11 1.42 -2.59
N PRO A 69 -4.66 0.75 -1.51
CA PRO A 69 -5.52 -0.08 -0.68
C PRO A 69 -6.55 0.72 0.12
N PRO A 70 -7.57 0.05 0.70
CA PRO A 70 -8.54 0.69 1.59
C PRO A 70 -7.94 1.39 2.82
N TYR A 71 -8.39 2.62 3.06
CA TYR A 71 -8.03 3.41 4.24
C TYR A 71 -9.10 3.33 5.34
N VAL A 72 -9.45 2.10 5.74
CA VAL A 72 -10.49 1.83 6.74
C VAL A 72 -9.85 1.28 8.02
N ARG A 73 -10.30 1.76 9.18
CA ARG A 73 -9.92 1.17 10.48
C ARG A 73 -10.59 -0.18 10.65
N ILE A 74 -9.88 -1.20 11.15
CA ILE A 74 -10.47 -2.52 11.43
C ILE A 74 -11.71 -2.44 12.34
N GLN A 75 -11.75 -1.43 13.22
CA GLN A 75 -12.87 -1.21 14.15
C GLN A 75 -14.19 -0.87 13.45
N ASN A 76 -14.12 -0.38 12.21
CA ASN A 76 -15.30 -0.05 11.41
C ASN A 76 -15.84 -1.28 10.67
N LEU A 77 -15.15 -2.43 10.75
CA LEU A 77 -15.57 -3.69 10.14
C LEU A 77 -15.97 -4.67 11.25
N SER A 78 -17.22 -5.13 11.23
CA SER A 78 -17.73 -6.08 12.21
C SER A 78 -17.23 -7.50 11.96
N GLY A 79 -16.76 -8.20 12.99
CA GLY A 79 -16.55 -9.66 12.96
C GLY A 79 -15.32 -10.18 12.21
N VAL A 80 -14.49 -9.31 11.64
CA VAL A 80 -13.41 -9.72 10.71
C VAL A 80 -12.00 -9.57 11.30
N LYS A 81 -11.88 -8.91 12.45
CA LYS A 81 -10.58 -8.63 13.09
C LYS A 81 -9.80 -9.90 13.38
N ASP A 82 -10.46 -10.93 13.91
CA ASP A 82 -9.80 -12.16 14.30
C ASP A 82 -9.32 -12.94 13.07
N GLU A 83 -10.08 -12.92 11.97
CA GLU A 83 -9.67 -13.54 10.70
C GLU A 83 -8.42 -12.89 10.13
N TYR A 84 -8.37 -11.56 10.08
CA TYR A 84 -7.14 -10.85 9.68
C TYR A 84 -5.98 -11.15 10.62
N SER A 85 -6.22 -11.23 11.93
CA SER A 85 -5.16 -11.49 12.91
C SER A 85 -4.58 -12.90 12.81
N VAL A 86 -5.35 -13.86 12.29
CA VAL A 86 -4.90 -15.23 12.02
C VAL A 86 -4.12 -15.31 10.71
N ARG A 87 -4.56 -14.57 9.69
CA ARG A 87 -4.01 -14.65 8.33
C ARG A 87 -2.81 -13.75 8.11
N CYS A 88 -2.70 -12.66 8.86
CA CYS A 88 -1.70 -11.63 8.63
C CYS A 88 -0.78 -11.50 9.85
N ALA A 89 0.51 -11.75 9.67
CA ALA A 89 1.48 -11.76 10.77
C ALA A 89 1.83 -10.35 11.25
N SER A 90 1.75 -9.37 10.34
CA SER A 90 2.07 -7.96 10.60
C SER A 90 0.98 -7.18 11.33
N VAL A 91 -0.27 -7.67 11.36
CA VAL A 91 -1.31 -6.97 12.11
C VAL A 91 -1.12 -7.15 13.62
N ILE A 92 -1.17 -6.02 14.33
CA ILE A 92 -1.14 -5.95 15.80
C ILE A 92 -2.16 -4.93 16.27
N LYS A 93 -2.61 -5.05 17.53
CA LYS A 93 -3.53 -4.11 18.18
C LYS A 93 -4.82 -3.90 17.37
N ASN A 94 -5.27 -2.66 17.22
CA ASN A 94 -6.20 -2.25 16.17
C ASN A 94 -5.35 -1.63 15.07
N PHE A 95 -5.63 -1.99 13.82
CA PHE A 95 -4.86 -1.61 12.65
C PHE A 95 -5.77 -1.03 11.58
N ASP A 96 -5.18 -0.33 10.62
CA ASP A 96 -5.86 0.06 9.40
C ASP A 96 -5.71 -1.06 8.35
N ILE A 97 -6.76 -1.28 7.56
CA ILE A 97 -6.88 -2.43 6.66
C ILE A 97 -5.83 -2.42 5.55
N TYR A 98 -5.23 -1.28 5.20
CA TYR A 98 -4.13 -1.25 4.25
C TYR A 98 -2.92 -2.10 4.71
N VAL A 99 -2.73 -2.35 6.01
CA VAL A 99 -1.60 -3.16 6.53
C VAL A 99 -1.61 -4.59 5.98
N PRO A 100 -2.69 -5.39 6.14
CA PRO A 100 -2.75 -6.72 5.52
C PRO A 100 -2.71 -6.70 3.99
N PHE A 101 -3.14 -5.61 3.34
CA PHE A 101 -3.01 -5.47 1.88
C PHE A 101 -1.58 -5.30 1.42
N ILE A 102 -0.76 -4.60 2.20
CA ILE A 102 0.67 -4.48 1.95
C ILE A 102 1.33 -5.84 2.12
N GLU A 103 1.08 -6.54 3.23
CA GLU A 103 1.67 -7.88 3.47
C GLU A 103 1.34 -8.82 2.31
N ARG A 104 0.08 -8.85 1.89
CA ARG A 104 -0.35 -9.64 0.75
C ARG A 104 0.32 -9.21 -0.57
N GLY A 105 0.53 -7.92 -0.79
CA GLY A 105 1.24 -7.41 -1.97
C GLY A 105 2.68 -7.92 -2.05
N LEU A 106 3.37 -8.00 -0.91
CA LEU A 106 4.73 -8.54 -0.83
C LEU A 106 4.76 -10.06 -1.08
N GLU A 107 3.74 -10.79 -0.62
CA GLU A 107 3.57 -12.23 -0.90
C GLU A 107 3.33 -12.51 -2.39
N TRP A 108 2.62 -11.61 -3.08
CA TRP A 108 2.34 -11.70 -4.50
C TRP A 108 3.54 -11.36 -5.38
N LEU A 109 4.52 -10.62 -4.88
CA LEU A 109 5.62 -10.13 -5.69
C LEU A 109 6.61 -11.26 -6.03
N THR A 110 7.11 -11.32 -7.26
CA THR A 110 8.19 -12.25 -7.65
C THR A 110 9.53 -11.88 -7.01
N GLU A 111 10.53 -12.76 -7.07
CA GLU A 111 11.88 -12.54 -6.53
C GLU A 111 12.64 -11.37 -7.20
N ASP A 112 12.24 -10.97 -8.42
CA ASP A 112 12.78 -9.86 -9.21
C ASP A 112 11.73 -8.75 -9.45
N GLY A 113 10.60 -8.82 -8.74
CA GLY A 113 9.47 -7.95 -8.97
C GLY A 113 9.63 -6.54 -8.40
N LYS A 114 8.76 -5.64 -8.86
CA LYS A 114 8.62 -4.26 -8.37
C LYS A 114 7.24 -4.01 -7.79
N LEU A 115 7.17 -3.37 -6.64
CA LEU A 115 5.90 -3.04 -5.98
C LEU A 115 5.83 -1.56 -5.67
N THR A 116 4.68 -0.93 -5.93
CA THR A 116 4.41 0.47 -5.57
C THR A 116 3.04 0.61 -4.93
N TYR A 117 2.99 1.17 -3.74
CA TYR A 117 1.74 1.37 -3.01
C TYR A 117 1.59 2.82 -2.58
N ILE A 118 0.36 3.32 -2.66
CA ILE A 118 -0.04 4.61 -2.11
C ILE A 118 -0.83 4.32 -0.83
N CYS A 119 -0.37 4.77 0.33
CA CYS A 119 -0.97 4.46 1.64
C CYS A 119 -0.98 5.70 2.54
N PRO A 120 -1.75 5.75 3.65
CA PRO A 120 -1.63 6.80 4.66
C PRO A 120 -0.21 6.86 5.26
N ASP A 121 0.31 8.07 5.47
CA ASP A 121 1.58 8.37 6.15
C ASP A 121 1.68 7.78 7.57
N ARG A 122 0.53 7.48 8.18
CA ARG A 122 0.39 6.69 9.41
C ARG A 122 1.13 5.36 9.35
N LEU A 123 1.32 4.78 8.16
CA LEU A 123 2.17 3.62 7.94
C LEU A 123 3.59 3.85 8.50
N LEU A 124 4.09 5.08 8.39
CA LEU A 124 5.44 5.47 8.79
C LEU A 124 5.55 5.78 10.29
N THR A 125 4.46 6.17 10.94
CA THR A 125 4.50 6.77 12.29
C THR A 125 3.75 5.99 13.36
N ASN A 126 2.68 5.26 13.02
CA ASN A 126 1.84 4.58 14.01
C ASN A 126 2.46 3.30 14.55
N ASP A 127 2.16 3.01 15.81
CA ASP A 127 2.63 1.83 16.53
C ASP A 127 2.00 0.52 15.99
N TYR A 128 0.77 0.54 15.49
CA TYR A 128 0.14 -0.65 14.91
C TYR A 128 0.82 -1.12 13.63
N ALA A 129 1.56 -0.23 12.95
CA ALA A 129 2.25 -0.52 11.70
C ALA A 129 3.71 -0.97 11.93
N GLN A 130 4.13 -1.19 13.17
CA GLN A 130 5.50 -1.58 13.49
C GLN A 130 5.94 -2.86 12.76
N LYS A 131 5.15 -3.92 12.82
CA LYS A 131 5.56 -5.20 12.22
C LYS A 131 5.58 -5.18 10.68
N ILE A 132 4.70 -4.41 10.04
CA ILE A 132 4.76 -4.28 8.57
C ILE A 132 5.99 -3.47 8.16
N ARG A 133 6.41 -2.49 8.97
CA ARG A 133 7.70 -1.82 8.76
C ARG A 133 8.90 -2.73 9.02
N ASP A 134 8.80 -3.67 9.96
CA ASP A 134 9.85 -4.70 10.14
C ASP A 134 9.97 -5.57 8.89
N GLN A 135 8.85 -5.99 8.29
CA GLN A 135 8.86 -6.71 7.01
C GLN A 135 9.46 -5.87 5.88
N PHE A 136 9.12 -4.58 5.79
CA PHE A 136 9.72 -3.68 4.80
C PHE A 136 11.22 -3.52 4.92
N ALA A 137 11.77 -3.53 6.13
CA ALA A 137 13.21 -3.38 6.34
C ALA A 137 14.00 -4.54 5.70
N GLU A 138 13.36 -5.70 5.51
CA GLU A 138 13.93 -6.89 4.86
C GLU A 138 13.78 -6.86 3.32
N GLU A 139 13.03 -5.91 2.77
CA GLU A 139 12.80 -5.75 1.33
C GLU A 139 13.64 -4.59 0.77
N PRO A 140 14.13 -4.66 -0.48
CA PRO A 140 14.91 -3.59 -1.09
C PRO A 140 14.01 -2.41 -1.48
N ILE A 141 13.79 -1.50 -0.53
CA ILE A 141 13.00 -0.29 -0.73
C ILE A 141 13.77 0.69 -1.63
N SER A 142 13.24 0.98 -2.81
CA SER A 142 13.88 1.90 -3.74
C SER A 142 13.55 3.35 -3.43
N GLN A 143 12.30 3.65 -3.11
CA GLN A 143 11.78 5.00 -2.92
C GLN A 143 10.73 5.08 -1.81
N LEU A 144 10.70 6.21 -1.13
CA LEU A 144 9.64 6.57 -0.18
C LEU A 144 9.34 8.07 -0.30
N LEU A 145 8.10 8.40 -0.65
CA LEU A 145 7.60 9.76 -0.79
C LEU A 145 6.60 10.02 0.35
N ASP A 146 6.92 10.95 1.25
CA ASP A 146 6.11 11.34 2.42
C ASP A 146 5.50 12.72 2.17
N PHE A 147 4.19 12.78 1.86
CA PHE A 147 3.53 14.03 1.51
C PHE A 147 3.11 14.88 2.73
N LYS A 148 3.27 14.37 3.97
CA LYS A 148 2.94 15.08 5.23
C LYS A 148 1.68 15.95 5.11
N ASP A 149 1.70 17.17 5.67
CA ASP A 149 0.58 18.10 5.78
C ASP A 149 0.19 18.78 4.44
N THR A 150 0.76 18.36 3.31
CA THR A 150 0.33 18.84 1.99
C THR A 150 -1.04 18.23 1.67
N GLU A 151 -2.05 19.08 1.44
CA GLU A 151 -3.40 18.64 1.04
C GLU A 151 -3.37 18.13 -0.42
N VAL A 152 -2.92 16.89 -0.64
CA VAL A 152 -2.85 16.28 -1.99
C VAL A 152 -4.24 15.94 -2.57
N PHE A 153 -5.29 15.94 -1.73
CA PHE A 153 -6.65 15.59 -2.12
C PHE A 153 -7.68 16.55 -1.48
N ASP A 154 -8.68 17.00 -2.26
CA ASP A 154 -9.75 17.95 -1.86
C ASP A 154 -10.69 17.47 -0.72
N ALA A 155 -10.59 16.20 -0.30
CA ALA A 155 -11.33 15.64 0.82
C ALA A 155 -10.41 15.48 2.04
N ALA A 156 -10.98 15.37 3.25
CA ALA A 156 -10.26 15.03 4.49
C ALA A 156 -9.64 13.62 4.40
N THR A 157 -8.58 13.52 3.60
CA THR A 157 -7.92 12.31 3.16
C THR A 157 -6.69 12.15 4.03
N PRO A 158 -6.36 10.93 4.48
CA PRO A 158 -5.09 10.71 5.13
C PRO A 158 -3.96 11.14 4.19
N TYR A 159 -3.05 11.95 4.70
CA TYR A 159 -1.82 12.36 4.05
C TYR A 159 -1.14 11.15 3.41
N PRO A 160 -1.00 11.09 2.08
CA PRO A 160 -0.48 9.89 1.43
C PRO A 160 1.03 9.80 1.64
N CYS A 161 1.51 8.56 1.62
CA CYS A 161 2.89 8.24 1.33
C CYS A 161 2.90 7.21 0.19
N ILE A 162 3.94 7.27 -0.63
CA ILE A 162 4.20 6.28 -1.67
C ILE A 162 5.44 5.51 -1.26
N PHE A 163 5.40 4.19 -1.30
CA PHE A 163 6.59 3.37 -1.11
C PHE A 163 6.78 2.44 -2.30
N CYS A 164 8.05 2.20 -2.65
CA CYS A 164 8.44 1.36 -3.76
C CYS A 164 9.44 0.29 -3.32
N VAL A 165 9.20 -0.96 -3.70
CA VAL A 165 10.13 -2.09 -3.56
C VAL A 165 10.64 -2.46 -4.95
N ASP A 166 11.92 -2.77 -5.06
CA ASP A 166 12.59 -3.17 -6.30
C ASP A 166 13.55 -4.33 -6.02
N ARG A 167 13.09 -5.58 -6.15
CA ARG A 167 13.84 -6.78 -5.76
C ARG A 167 15.05 -7.11 -6.64
N GLU A 168 15.19 -6.41 -7.77
CA GLU A 168 16.43 -6.43 -8.55
C GLU A 168 17.59 -5.67 -7.88
N ARG A 169 17.34 -4.89 -6.81
CA ARG A 169 18.37 -4.14 -6.08
C ARG A 169 18.93 -4.94 -4.90
N GLU A 170 20.22 -4.77 -4.63
CA GLU A 170 20.88 -5.39 -3.48
C GLU A 170 20.61 -4.63 -2.17
N LEU A 171 20.03 -5.31 -1.17
CA LEU A 171 19.66 -4.73 0.13
C LEU A 171 20.85 -4.12 0.91
N ALA A 172 22.02 -4.77 0.87
CA ALA A 172 23.17 -4.45 1.75
C ALA A 172 23.78 -3.06 1.49
N ASP A 173 23.80 -2.62 0.23
CA ASP A 173 24.29 -1.31 -0.19
C ASP A 173 23.14 -0.35 -0.56
N ASN A 174 21.89 -0.78 -0.34
CA ASN A 174 20.72 -0.03 -0.77
C ASN A 174 20.59 1.30 -0.02
N ARG A 175 20.42 2.36 -0.80
CA ARG A 175 20.05 3.69 -0.32
C ARG A 175 18.63 3.97 -0.77
N VAL A 176 17.73 4.13 0.19
CA VAL A 176 16.36 4.51 -0.07
C VAL A 176 16.33 5.97 -0.50
N GLN A 177 15.76 6.24 -1.67
CA GLN A 177 15.48 7.60 -2.14
C GLN A 177 14.26 8.14 -1.40
N TYR A 178 14.48 9.03 -0.45
CA TYR A 178 13.43 9.62 0.36
C TYR A 178 13.08 11.02 -0.15
N ALA A 179 11.79 11.29 -0.36
CA ALA A 179 11.26 12.62 -0.63
C ALA A 179 10.28 12.98 0.48
N ARG A 180 10.45 14.17 1.06
CA ARG A 180 9.55 14.69 2.08
C ARG A 180 9.01 16.02 1.62
N PHE A 181 7.70 16.14 1.52
CA PHE A 181 7.04 17.37 1.12
C PHE A 181 6.68 18.19 2.35
N ALA A 182 6.79 19.52 2.21
CA ALA A 182 6.46 20.50 3.24
C ALA A 182 5.31 21.39 2.79
N ASP A 183 5.28 21.79 1.52
CA ASP A 183 4.28 22.68 0.95
C ASP A 183 3.74 22.14 -0.37
N GLU A 184 2.49 22.48 -0.70
CA GLU A 184 1.90 22.15 -1.98
C GLU A 184 2.49 23.03 -3.09
N ARG A 185 2.90 22.39 -4.19
CA ARG A 185 3.32 23.06 -5.41
C ARG A 185 2.94 22.23 -6.63
N GLU A 186 2.39 22.89 -7.65
CA GLU A 186 2.12 22.25 -8.95
C GLU A 186 3.44 21.68 -9.53
N GLU A 187 3.33 20.54 -10.22
CA GLU A 187 4.42 19.90 -10.96
C GLU A 187 5.63 19.44 -10.11
N ILE A 188 5.53 19.44 -8.78
CA ILE A 188 6.64 19.07 -7.88
C ILE A 188 7.21 17.67 -8.15
N LEU A 189 6.35 16.70 -8.48
CA LEU A 189 6.77 15.35 -8.81
C LEU A 189 7.46 15.27 -10.17
N GLU A 190 7.00 16.08 -11.14
CA GLU A 190 7.61 16.16 -12.47
C GLU A 190 9.01 16.81 -12.37
N GLU A 191 9.16 17.86 -11.57
CA GLU A 191 10.45 18.46 -11.25
C GLU A 191 11.42 17.43 -10.63
N ILE A 192 10.99 16.72 -9.58
CA ILE A 192 11.82 15.70 -8.91
C ILE A 192 12.22 14.59 -9.90
N TYR A 193 11.31 14.16 -10.76
CA TYR A 193 11.58 13.13 -11.78
C TYR A 193 12.64 13.56 -12.81
N HIS A 194 12.73 14.86 -13.09
CA HIS A 194 13.69 15.43 -14.04
C HIS A 194 15.03 15.84 -13.41
N LEU A 195 15.24 15.62 -12.11
CA LEU A 195 16.54 15.87 -11.48
C LEU A 195 17.58 14.84 -11.93
N ASP A 196 18.78 15.33 -12.26
CA ASP A 196 19.92 14.48 -12.59
C ASP A 196 20.41 13.65 -11.39
N GLN A 197 20.13 14.11 -10.16
CA GLN A 197 20.56 13.50 -8.91
C GLN A 197 19.47 13.60 -7.84
N TRP A 198 19.39 12.60 -6.98
CA TRP A 198 18.50 12.62 -5.83
C TRP A 198 19.06 13.53 -4.72
N GLY A 199 18.67 14.80 -4.74
CA GLY A 199 19.06 15.79 -3.75
C GLY A 199 18.31 17.11 -3.93
N THR A 200 18.02 17.79 -2.84
CA THR A 200 17.25 19.05 -2.83
C THR A 200 18.03 20.16 -3.57
N PRO A 201 17.47 20.77 -4.64
CA PRO A 201 18.11 21.89 -5.30
C PRO A 201 18.29 23.10 -4.38
N GLU A 202 19.33 23.90 -4.63
CA GLU A 202 19.60 25.09 -3.81
C GLU A 202 18.43 26.10 -3.90
N GLY A 203 17.94 26.52 -2.75
CA GLY A 203 16.85 27.49 -2.64
C GLY A 203 15.43 26.90 -2.66
N VAL A 204 15.29 25.58 -2.85
CA VAL A 204 14.01 24.87 -2.69
C VAL A 204 13.72 24.66 -1.21
N THR A 205 12.48 24.94 -0.79
CA THR A 205 12.02 24.78 0.60
C THR A 205 10.78 23.90 0.73
N GLU A 206 10.09 23.64 -0.38
CA GLU A 206 8.82 22.94 -0.45
C GLU A 206 8.98 21.42 -0.29
N TYR A 207 10.19 20.90 -0.51
CA TYR A 207 10.52 19.49 -0.28
C TYR A 207 11.98 19.30 0.12
N ASP A 208 12.27 18.13 0.70
CA ASP A 208 13.62 17.64 0.95
C ASP A 208 13.82 16.24 0.35
N LEU A 209 14.89 16.08 -0.43
CA LEU A 209 15.33 14.82 -1.02
C LEU A 209 16.64 14.38 -0.35
N PHE A 210 16.61 13.17 0.20
CA PHE A 210 17.76 12.60 0.87
C PHE A 210 17.88 11.10 0.64
N LEU A 211 19.09 10.58 0.83
CA LEU A 211 19.38 9.15 0.76
C LEU A 211 19.43 8.55 2.15
N TYR A 212 18.49 7.67 2.45
CA TYR A 212 18.44 6.98 3.74
C TYR A 212 19.03 5.56 3.66
N PRO A 213 19.91 5.14 4.58
CA PRO A 213 20.49 3.80 4.52
C PRO A 213 19.46 2.72 4.92
N GLN A 214 19.16 1.78 4.02
CA GLN A 214 18.20 0.69 4.24
C GLN A 214 18.43 -0.07 5.54
N LYS A 215 19.70 -0.35 5.89
CA LYS A 215 20.07 -1.09 7.09
C LYS A 215 19.66 -0.43 8.41
N GLU A 216 19.42 0.89 8.41
CA GLU A 216 19.03 1.62 9.62
C GLU A 216 17.51 1.54 9.86
N LEU A 217 16.72 1.12 8.85
CA LEU A 217 15.26 1.06 8.92
C LEU A 217 14.75 0.22 10.09
N GLN A 218 15.32 -0.97 10.26
CA GLN A 218 14.91 -1.90 11.32
C GLN A 218 15.26 -1.36 12.71
N VAL A 219 16.43 -0.73 12.85
CA VAL A 219 16.89 -0.12 14.11
C VAL A 219 15.99 1.06 14.47
N ASP A 220 15.77 1.98 13.53
CA ASP A 220 14.96 3.19 13.73
C ASP A 220 13.47 2.87 13.95
N ASN A 221 13.00 1.71 13.49
CA ASN A 221 11.63 1.24 13.78
C ASN A 221 11.43 0.83 15.26
N GLN A 222 12.49 0.40 15.95
CA GLN A 222 12.42 -0.09 17.34
C GLN A 222 12.46 1.04 18.38
N ASP A 223 13.06 2.18 18.06
CA ASP A 223 13.33 3.27 19.01
C ASP A 223 12.12 4.19 19.29
N GLY A 224 10.93 3.86 18.79
CA GLY A 224 9.70 4.62 19.05
C GLY A 224 9.70 6.07 18.54
N TYR A 225 10.73 6.48 17.78
CA TYR A 225 10.95 7.85 17.32
C TYR A 225 10.95 7.95 15.79
N LEU A 226 9.85 7.55 15.16
CA LEU A 226 9.65 7.59 13.70
C LEU A 226 9.24 8.98 13.19
N ALA A 227 10.20 9.90 13.02
CA ALA A 227 9.94 11.17 12.28
C ALA A 227 10.26 10.99 10.78
N SER A 228 9.58 10.03 10.13
CA SER A 228 9.68 9.65 8.71
C SER A 228 11.12 9.53 8.15
N TRP A 229 12.00 8.83 8.87
CA TRP A 229 13.37 8.44 8.47
C TRP A 229 14.34 9.57 7.99
N LYS A 230 13.97 10.85 8.15
CA LYS A 230 14.78 12.08 8.45
C LYS A 230 16.00 12.39 7.55
N PRO A 231 16.09 13.60 6.95
CA PRO A 231 16.30 14.81 7.75
C PRO A 231 15.28 15.93 7.53
N MET A 232 15.32 16.90 8.43
CA MET A 232 15.24 18.34 8.14
C MET A 232 15.72 19.00 9.44
N GLY A 233 17.00 19.39 9.45
CA GLY A 233 17.73 19.93 10.62
C GLY A 233 18.71 18.95 11.26
#